data_AF-A0A8T2TFN1-F1
#
_entry.id   AF-A0A8T2TFN1-F1
#
_cell.length_a   1.000
_cell.length_b   1.000
_cell.length_c   1.000
_cell.angle_alpha   90.00
_cell.angle_beta   90.00
_cell.angle_gamma   90.00
#
_symmetry.space_group_name_H-M   'P 1'
#
loop_
_entity.id
_entity.type
_entity.pdbx_description
1 polymer ?
#
loop_
_entity_poly.entity_id
_entity_poly.type
_entity_poly.pdbx_seq_one_letter_code
_entity_poly.pdbx_strand_id
1 'polypeptide(L)'
;MMAAGIHFGHQTQKWNPKMSSYIFRERRGVYILDLTQTARILDETCDLLFNAAANGKEFLIVGTKHQVADLVASAALRAQCHYINEKWLGGMLTNWATTETRLRRFEYLQLEESRGGFDRLPKQEAENLKGQLFRLEKCLGGIQYMSDLPDIAIITDQYE
;
A
#
# COMPACT_ATOMS: atom_id res chain seq x y z
N MET A 1 -9.11 7.69 -19.96
CA MET A 1 -9.79 8.06 -18.69
C MET A 1 -11.30 7.83 -18.73
N MET A 2 -12.03 8.40 -19.70
CA MET A 2 -13.50 8.32 -19.72
C MET A 2 -14.04 6.88 -19.89
N ALA A 3 -13.45 6.09 -20.81
CA ALA A 3 -13.81 4.68 -21.03
C ALA A 3 -13.55 3.78 -19.80
N ALA A 4 -12.58 4.15 -18.96
CA ALA A 4 -12.24 3.43 -17.73
C ALA A 4 -13.10 3.85 -16.54
N GLY A 5 -14.03 4.81 -16.70
CA GLY A 5 -14.94 5.22 -15.63
C GLY A 5 -14.33 6.06 -14.50
N ILE A 6 -13.10 6.60 -14.67
CA ILE A 6 -12.36 7.32 -13.61
C ILE A 6 -13.09 8.59 -13.13
N HIS A 7 -13.96 9.15 -13.96
CA HIS A 7 -14.71 10.37 -13.66
C HIS A 7 -15.84 10.18 -12.66
N PHE A 8 -16.22 8.95 -12.33
CA PHE A 8 -17.27 8.69 -11.36
C PHE A 8 -16.74 8.82 -9.93
N GLY A 9 -17.30 9.77 -9.18
CA GLY A 9 -17.07 9.93 -7.75
C GLY A 9 -18.12 9.21 -6.90
N HIS A 10 -18.25 9.67 -5.65
CA HIS A 10 -19.23 9.15 -4.69
C HIS A 10 -20.63 9.73 -4.91
N GLN A 11 -21.60 9.14 -4.21
CA GLN A 11 -22.95 9.70 -4.09
C GLN A 11 -22.91 11.05 -3.37
N THR A 12 -23.84 11.95 -3.69
CA THR A 12 -23.88 13.31 -3.11
C THR A 12 -24.06 13.36 -1.60
N GLN A 13 -24.52 12.28 -0.97
CA GLN A 13 -24.64 12.17 0.49
C GLN A 13 -23.30 11.84 1.17
N LYS A 14 -22.32 11.30 0.44
CA LYS A 14 -21.04 10.81 0.96
C LYS A 14 -19.88 11.55 0.28
N TRP A 15 -19.84 12.87 0.44
CA TRP A 15 -18.78 13.71 -0.13
C TRP A 15 -18.15 14.61 0.92
N ASN A 16 -16.89 14.98 0.68
CA ASN A 16 -16.18 15.97 1.50
C ASN A 16 -16.32 17.36 0.85
N PRO A 17 -16.82 18.39 1.57
CA PRO A 17 -16.99 19.75 1.04
C PRO A 17 -15.71 20.37 0.43
N LYS A 18 -14.53 19.98 0.93
CA LYS A 18 -13.24 20.43 0.41
C LYS A 18 -12.95 19.92 -1.01
N MET A 19 -13.68 18.92 -1.48
CA MET A 19 -13.56 18.39 -2.85
C MET A 19 -14.34 19.20 -3.89
N SER A 20 -15.04 20.26 -3.49
CA SER A 20 -15.89 21.07 -4.38
C SER A 20 -15.16 21.58 -5.62
N SER A 21 -13.89 21.97 -5.51
CA SER A 21 -13.07 22.43 -6.65
C SER A 21 -12.69 21.34 -7.65
N TYR A 22 -12.76 20.06 -7.26
CA TYR A 22 -12.45 18.91 -8.10
C TYR A 22 -13.70 18.28 -8.75
N ILE A 23 -14.88 18.71 -8.32
CA ILE A 23 -16.16 18.22 -8.81
C ILE A 23 -16.58 19.07 -10.01
N PHE A 24 -16.74 18.43 -11.16
CA PHE A 24 -17.22 19.07 -12.38
C PHE A 24 -18.73 19.33 -12.33
N ARG A 25 -19.53 18.29 -12.01
CA ARG A 25 -21.00 18.40 -11.85
C ARG A 25 -21.59 17.18 -11.16
N GLU A 26 -22.85 17.27 -10.76
CA GLU A 26 -23.66 16.12 -10.34
C GLU A 26 -24.46 15.54 -11.52
N ARG A 27 -24.58 14.22 -11.60
CA ARG A 27 -25.53 13.54 -12.50
C ARG A 27 -26.17 12.35 -11.78
N ARG A 28 -27.50 12.37 -11.67
CA ARG A 28 -28.30 11.28 -11.05
C ARG A 28 -27.80 10.93 -9.63
N GLY A 29 -27.49 11.93 -8.80
CA GLY A 29 -27.05 11.71 -7.41
C GLY A 29 -25.60 11.27 -7.25
N VAL A 30 -24.79 11.26 -8.32
CA VAL A 30 -23.35 10.94 -8.29
C VAL A 30 -22.55 12.15 -8.74
N TYR A 31 -21.48 12.49 -8.01
CA TYR A 31 -20.55 13.54 -8.43
C TYR A 31 -19.65 13.03 -9.56
N ILE A 32 -19.48 13.87 -10.57
CA ILE A 32 -18.54 13.67 -11.69
C ILE A 32 -17.32 14.55 -11.43
N LEU A 33 -16.14 13.95 -11.45
CA LEU A 33 -14.86 14.63 -11.25
C LEU A 33 -14.37 15.30 -12.55
N ASP A 34 -13.64 16.40 -12.44
CA ASP A 34 -13.02 17.07 -13.58
C ASP A 34 -11.80 16.27 -14.10
N LEU A 35 -11.97 15.68 -15.28
CA LEU A 35 -10.91 14.92 -15.94
C LEU A 35 -9.77 15.79 -16.47
N THR A 36 -10.03 17.06 -16.80
CA THR A 36 -8.99 18.00 -17.27
C THR A 36 -8.02 18.29 -16.15
N GLN A 37 -8.56 18.60 -14.97
CA GLN A 37 -7.78 18.79 -13.76
C GLN A 37 -7.06 17.50 -13.36
N THR A 38 -7.75 16.36 -13.41
CA THR A 38 -7.16 15.04 -13.11
C THR A 38 -5.97 14.74 -14.02
N ALA A 39 -6.11 14.98 -15.34
CA ALA A 39 -5.03 14.74 -16.30
C ALA A 39 -3.81 15.61 -16.02
N ARG A 40 -4.01 16.90 -15.72
CA ARG A 40 -2.92 17.81 -15.38
C ARG A 40 -2.18 17.39 -14.11
N ILE A 41 -2.91 17.12 -13.02
CA ILE A 41 -2.29 16.72 -11.75
C ILE A 41 -1.57 15.38 -11.90
N LEU A 42 -2.12 14.46 -12.68
CA LEU A 42 -1.47 13.18 -12.98
C LEU A 42 -0.14 13.38 -13.71
N ASP A 43 -0.10 14.26 -14.71
CA ASP A 43 1.12 14.59 -15.46
C ASP A 43 2.19 15.19 -14.54
N GLU A 44 1.84 16.22 -13.77
CA GLU A 44 2.73 16.85 -12.78
C GLU A 44 3.25 15.85 -11.74
N THR A 45 2.41 14.90 -11.32
CA THR A 45 2.78 13.85 -10.35
C THR A 45 3.74 12.84 -10.99
N CYS A 46 3.47 12.41 -12.23
CA CYS A 46 4.35 11.50 -12.96
C CYS A 46 5.76 12.08 -13.12
N ASP A 47 5.87 13.36 -13.45
CA ASP A 47 7.17 14.05 -13.54
C ASP A 47 7.91 14.08 -12.21
N LEU A 48 7.21 14.33 -11.09
CA LEU A 48 7.80 14.28 -9.76
C LEU A 48 8.32 12.87 -9.43
N LEU A 49 7.50 11.85 -9.65
CA LEU A 49 7.88 10.46 -9.40
C LEU A 49 9.05 10.03 -10.28
N PHE A 50 9.08 10.45 -11.54
CA PHE A 50 10.19 10.18 -12.46
C PHE A 50 11.50 10.79 -11.94
N ASN A 51 11.48 12.06 -11.55
CA ASN A 51 12.65 12.74 -11.00
C ASN A 51 13.09 12.12 -9.65
N ALA A 52 12.15 11.70 -8.82
CA ALA A 52 12.45 11.01 -7.57
C ALA A 52 13.12 9.65 -7.81
N ALA A 53 12.61 8.87 -8.76
CA ALA A 53 13.20 7.58 -9.14
C ALA A 53 14.59 7.76 -9.74
N ALA A 54 14.80 8.78 -10.59
CA ALA A 54 16.10 9.11 -11.15
C ALA A 54 17.15 9.47 -10.07
N ASN A 55 16.70 10.00 -8.92
CA ASN A 55 17.55 10.31 -7.77
C ASN A 55 17.74 9.12 -6.81
N GLY A 56 17.21 7.93 -7.13
CA GLY A 56 17.34 6.73 -6.30
C GLY A 56 16.52 6.77 -5.01
N LYS A 57 15.41 7.51 -4.99
CA LYS A 57 14.49 7.54 -3.84
C LYS A 57 13.69 6.26 -3.70
N GLU A 58 13.32 5.93 -2.47
CA GLU A 58 12.53 4.73 -2.17
C GLU A 58 11.01 5.01 -2.18
N PHE A 59 10.24 4.05 -2.71
CA PHE A 59 8.80 4.18 -2.90
C PHE A 59 8.01 3.11 -2.15
N LEU A 60 6.93 3.54 -1.52
CA LEU A 60 5.96 2.68 -0.85
C LEU A 60 4.57 2.88 -1.46
N ILE A 61 3.94 1.80 -1.96
CA ILE A 61 2.57 1.82 -2.48
C ILE A 61 1.62 1.19 -1.45
N VAL A 62 0.57 1.90 -1.06
CA VAL A 62 -0.35 1.49 0.00
C VAL A 62 -1.77 1.40 -0.53
N GLY A 63 -2.40 0.24 -0.34
CA GLY A 63 -3.82 0.07 -0.62
C GLY A 63 -4.37 -1.22 -0.04
N THR A 64 -5.14 -1.09 1.04
CA THR A 64 -5.64 -2.24 1.83
C THR A 64 -7.06 -2.68 1.47
N LYS A 65 -7.73 -1.98 0.54
CA LYS A 65 -9.05 -2.39 0.08
C LYS A 65 -8.94 -3.67 -0.75
N HIS A 66 -9.81 -4.65 -0.49
CA HIS A 66 -9.82 -5.93 -1.23
C HIS A 66 -9.86 -5.76 -2.76
N GLN A 67 -10.50 -4.70 -3.27
CA GLN A 67 -10.58 -4.44 -4.71
C GLN A 67 -9.25 -4.00 -5.33
N VAL A 68 -8.34 -3.44 -4.54
CA VAL A 68 -7.07 -2.87 -5.00
C VAL A 68 -5.84 -3.62 -4.46
N ALA A 69 -6.00 -4.45 -3.43
CA ALA A 69 -4.90 -5.15 -2.76
C ALA A 69 -3.99 -5.91 -3.74
N ASP A 70 -4.59 -6.75 -4.60
CA ASP A 70 -3.84 -7.53 -5.59
C ASP A 70 -3.21 -6.64 -6.67
N LEU A 71 -3.90 -5.56 -7.05
CA LEU A 71 -3.41 -4.59 -8.04
C LEU A 71 -2.20 -3.81 -7.50
N VAL A 72 -2.23 -3.41 -6.22
CA VAL A 72 -1.13 -2.71 -5.54
C VAL A 72 0.10 -3.61 -5.46
N ALA A 73 -0.07 -4.85 -5.02
CA ALA A 73 1.03 -5.82 -4.96
C ALA A 73 1.64 -6.05 -6.35
N SER A 74 0.81 -6.31 -7.37
CA SER A 74 1.27 -6.51 -8.74
C SER A 74 1.98 -5.27 -9.32
N ALA A 75 1.44 -4.07 -9.08
CA ALA A 75 2.04 -2.82 -9.55
C ALA A 75 3.40 -2.56 -8.90
N ALA A 76 3.49 -2.74 -7.58
CA ALA A 76 4.74 -2.55 -6.84
C ALA A 76 5.81 -3.56 -7.26
N LEU A 77 5.46 -4.83 -7.41
CA LEU A 77 6.39 -5.86 -7.89
C LEU A 77 6.91 -5.57 -9.30
N ARG A 78 6.04 -5.09 -10.21
CA ARG A 78 6.45 -4.66 -11.55
C ARG A 78 7.35 -3.44 -11.54
N ALA A 79 7.12 -2.52 -10.61
CA ALA A 79 7.90 -1.30 -10.44
C ALA A 79 9.15 -1.49 -9.56
N GLN A 80 9.34 -2.68 -8.98
CA GLN A 80 10.38 -2.98 -7.98
C GLN A 80 10.32 -2.06 -6.75
N CYS A 81 9.11 -1.67 -6.34
CA CYS A 81 8.86 -0.84 -5.16
C CYS A 81 8.30 -1.65 -4.00
N HIS A 82 8.27 -1.05 -2.81
CA HIS A 82 7.66 -1.63 -1.63
C HIS A 82 6.15 -1.44 -1.62
N TYR A 83 5.43 -2.31 -0.91
CA TYR A 83 3.97 -2.20 -0.82
C TYR A 83 3.35 -2.69 0.48
N ILE A 84 2.14 -2.19 0.75
CA ILE A 84 1.24 -2.68 1.80
C ILE A 84 -0.15 -2.85 1.19
N ASN A 85 -0.58 -4.10 1.03
CA ASN A 85 -1.84 -4.47 0.38
C ASN A 85 -2.89 -5.08 1.31
N GLU A 86 -2.48 -5.57 2.48
CA GLU A 86 -3.39 -6.26 3.42
C GLU A 86 -3.75 -5.36 4.61
N LYS A 87 -2.80 -5.12 5.51
CA LYS A 87 -3.04 -4.39 6.75
C LYS A 87 -1.93 -3.39 7.05
N TRP A 88 -2.31 -2.12 7.12
CA TRP A 88 -1.48 -1.07 7.67
C TRP A 88 -1.47 -1.13 9.19
N LEU A 89 -0.30 -1.33 9.79
CA LEU A 89 -0.12 -1.26 11.24
C LEU A 89 0.16 0.19 11.64
N GLY A 90 -0.60 0.70 12.61
CA GLY A 90 -0.32 2.01 13.18
C GLY A 90 1.11 2.09 13.70
N GLY A 91 1.82 3.14 13.33
CA GLY A 91 3.23 3.32 13.71
C GLY A 91 4.26 2.78 12.72
N MET A 92 3.87 2.19 11.59
CA MET A 92 4.82 1.60 10.62
C MET A 92 5.90 2.58 10.17
N LEU A 93 5.50 3.81 9.83
CA LEU A 93 6.43 4.87 9.41
C LEU A 93 6.90 5.76 10.56
N THR A 94 6.04 6.00 11.56
CA THR A 94 6.36 6.95 12.65
C THR A 94 7.20 6.34 13.76
N ASN A 95 7.17 5.01 13.92
CA ASN A 95 7.98 4.27 14.88
C ASN A 95 8.78 3.18 14.15
N TRP A 96 9.71 3.63 13.29
CA TRP A 96 10.52 2.75 12.45
C TRP A 96 11.32 1.72 13.26
N ALA A 97 11.91 2.10 14.40
CA ALA A 97 12.69 1.19 15.23
C ALA A 97 11.88 -0.06 15.68
N THR A 98 10.58 0.12 15.95
CA THR A 98 9.70 -1.01 16.29
C THR A 98 9.36 -1.85 15.05
N THR A 99 9.12 -1.19 13.92
CA THR A 99 8.89 -1.87 12.62
C THR A 99 10.09 -2.71 12.21
N GLU A 100 11.29 -2.14 12.30
CA GLU A 100 12.56 -2.80 12.00
C GLU A 100 12.79 -4.03 12.89
N THR A 101 12.50 -3.92 14.19
CA THR A 101 12.58 -5.07 15.12
C THR A 101 11.63 -6.20 14.69
N ARG A 102 10.43 -5.85 14.20
CA ARG A 102 9.47 -6.83 13.69
C ARG A 102 9.89 -7.43 12.35
N LEU A 103 10.53 -6.64 11.48
CA LEU A 103 11.11 -7.12 10.22
C LEU A 103 12.22 -8.15 10.48
N ARG A 104 13.15 -7.85 11.39
CA ARG A 104 14.19 -8.82 11.81
C ARG A 104 13.60 -10.10 12.38
N ARG A 105 12.52 -9.99 13.18
CA ARG A 105 11.81 -11.17 13.70
C ARG A 105 11.15 -11.98 12.58
N PHE A 106 10.58 -11.31 11.60
CA PHE A 106 9.95 -11.94 10.44
C PHE A 106 10.99 -12.71 9.60
N GLU A 107 12.11 -12.08 9.26
CA GLU A 107 13.22 -12.71 8.55
C GLU A 107 13.77 -13.94 9.31
N TYR A 108 13.94 -13.82 10.62
CA TYR A 108 14.34 -14.95 11.47
C TYR A 108 13.37 -16.13 11.37
N LEU A 109 12.06 -15.88 11.41
CA LEU A 109 11.05 -16.94 11.34
C LEU A 109 10.99 -17.59 9.94
N GLN A 110 11.15 -16.80 8.87
CA GLN A 110 11.27 -17.34 7.50
C GLN A 110 12.50 -18.25 7.36
N LEU A 111 13.64 -17.83 7.92
CA LEU A 111 14.87 -18.61 7.87
C LEU A 111 14.72 -19.93 8.64
N GLU A 112 14.15 -19.91 9.84
CA GLU A 112 13.91 -21.11 10.63
C GLU A 112 12.92 -22.07 9.94
N GLU A 113 11.86 -21.55 9.31
CA GLU A 113 10.95 -22.39 8.52
C GLU A 113 11.67 -23.03 7.34
N SER A 114 12.44 -22.26 6.56
CA SER A 114 13.17 -22.76 5.39
C SER A 114 14.18 -23.86 5.71
N ARG A 115 14.71 -23.87 6.95
CA ARG A 115 15.66 -24.87 7.46
C ARG A 115 14.98 -26.11 8.07
N GLY A 116 13.64 -26.15 8.09
CA GLY A 116 12.88 -27.20 8.75
C GLY A 116 12.96 -27.15 10.29
N GLY A 117 13.25 -25.97 10.87
CA GLY A 117 13.37 -25.80 12.31
C GLY A 117 12.06 -26.11 13.05
N PHE A 118 10.91 -25.80 12.42
CA PHE A 118 9.60 -26.05 13.00
C PHE A 118 9.25 -27.54 13.10
N ASP A 119 9.81 -28.39 12.24
CA ASP A 119 9.52 -29.83 12.24
C ASP A 119 10.13 -30.56 13.43
N ARG A 120 11.10 -29.93 14.11
CA ARG A 120 11.76 -30.44 15.32
C ARG A 120 11.01 -30.09 16.60
N LEU A 121 9.98 -29.23 16.50
CA LEU A 121 9.22 -28.74 17.64
C LEU A 121 7.94 -29.57 17.85
N PRO A 122 7.37 -29.55 19.07
CA PRO A 122 6.03 -30.06 19.31
C PRO A 122 5.01 -29.41 18.35
N LYS A 123 4.03 -30.19 17.88
CA LYS A 123 3.03 -29.74 16.88
C LYS A 123 2.37 -28.41 17.26
N GLN A 124 1.99 -28.25 18.53
CA GLN A 124 1.34 -27.04 19.03
C GLN A 124 2.26 -25.80 18.93
N GLU A 125 3.55 -25.95 19.21
CA GLU A 125 4.52 -24.85 19.10
C GLU A 125 4.80 -24.52 17.64
N ALA A 126 4.95 -25.55 16.80
CA ALA A 126 5.11 -25.38 15.35
C ALA A 126 3.91 -24.65 14.72
N GLU A 127 2.68 -25.00 15.09
CA GLU A 127 1.46 -24.30 14.64
C GLU A 127 1.42 -22.84 15.09
N ASN A 128 1.83 -22.56 16.33
CA ASN A 128 1.91 -21.19 16.83
C ASN A 128 2.92 -20.35 16.05
N LEU A 129 4.10 -20.90 15.74
CA LEU A 129 5.13 -20.20 14.95
C LEU A 129 4.69 -19.98 13.50
N LYS A 130 4.07 -20.98 12.86
CA LYS A 130 3.46 -20.85 11.53
C LYS A 130 2.37 -19.78 11.51
N GLY A 131 1.52 -19.75 12.54
CA GLY A 131 0.49 -18.71 12.69
C GLY A 131 1.08 -17.31 12.88
N GLN A 132 2.18 -17.17 13.61
CA GLN A 132 2.91 -15.90 13.73
C GLN A 132 3.53 -15.47 12.40
N LEU A 133 4.19 -16.40 11.71
CA LEU A 133 4.83 -16.15 10.42
C LEU A 133 3.81 -15.67 9.38
N PHE A 134 2.68 -16.37 9.24
CA PHE A 134 1.59 -16.00 8.34
C PHE A 134 1.03 -14.59 8.61
N ARG A 135 0.88 -14.21 9.89
CA ARG A 135 0.42 -12.86 10.25
C ARG A 135 1.43 -11.79 9.90
N LEU A 136 2.72 -12.07 10.12
CA LEU A 136 3.80 -11.15 9.78
C LEU A 136 3.96 -11.00 8.27
N GLU A 137 3.91 -12.10 7.52
CA GLU A 137 3.99 -12.11 6.06
C GLU A 137 2.90 -11.23 5.43
N LYS A 138 1.66 -11.35 5.91
CA LYS A 138 0.56 -10.49 5.45
C LYS A 138 0.81 -9.00 5.68
N CYS A 139 1.45 -8.61 6.77
CA CYS A 139 1.62 -7.19 7.11
C CYS A 139 2.96 -6.62 6.61
N LEU A 140 4.01 -7.42 6.57
CA LEU A 140 5.40 -7.00 6.39
C LEU A 140 6.02 -7.54 5.10
N GLY A 141 5.41 -8.51 4.41
CA GLY A 141 5.99 -9.14 3.24
C GLY A 141 6.34 -8.14 2.13
N GLY A 142 5.47 -7.16 1.87
CA GLY A 142 5.72 -6.13 0.85
C GLY A 142 6.73 -5.06 1.25
N ILE A 143 7.16 -5.02 2.51
CA ILE A 143 8.19 -4.10 3.03
C ILE A 143 9.42 -4.83 3.58
N GLN A 144 9.53 -6.14 3.35
CA GLN A 144 10.59 -6.96 3.93
C GLN A 144 12.01 -6.55 3.48
N TYR A 145 12.10 -5.93 2.31
CA TYR A 145 13.34 -5.43 1.73
C TYR A 145 13.60 -3.94 2.04
N MET A 146 12.71 -3.27 2.79
CA MET A 146 12.93 -1.89 3.20
C MET A 146 14.02 -1.84 4.27
N SER A 147 15.11 -1.14 3.97
CA SER A 147 16.17 -0.88 4.95
C SER A 147 15.89 0.37 5.77
N ASP A 148 15.32 1.39 5.12
CA ASP A 148 15.03 2.69 5.70
C ASP A 148 13.59 3.14 5.40
N LEU A 149 13.22 4.30 5.95
CA LEU A 149 11.93 4.93 5.68
C LEU A 149 11.80 5.30 4.19
N PRO A 150 10.60 5.14 3.59
CA PRO A 150 10.39 5.49 2.21
C PRO A 150 10.36 7.02 2.05
N ASP A 151 10.96 7.53 0.98
CA ASP A 151 10.91 8.96 0.65
C ASP A 151 9.53 9.37 0.12
N ILE A 152 8.88 8.46 -0.60
CA ILE A 152 7.60 8.70 -1.26
C ILE A 152 6.61 7.59 -0.94
N ALA A 153 5.43 7.99 -0.47
CA ALA A 153 4.29 7.10 -0.27
C ALA A 153 3.18 7.41 -1.27
N ILE A 154 2.76 6.40 -2.03
CA ILE A 154 1.63 6.45 -2.95
C ILE A 154 0.47 5.72 -2.27
N ILE A 155 -0.58 6.45 -1.91
CA ILE A 155 -1.70 5.91 -1.13
C ILE A 155 -2.95 5.86 -2.02
N THR A 156 -3.57 4.69 -2.11
CA THR A 156 -4.90 4.55 -2.71
C THR A 156 -5.96 4.75 -1.65
N ASP A 157 -7.03 5.47 -2.01
CA ASP A 157 -8.25 5.53 -1.22
C ASP A 157 -8.04 6.04 0.22
N GLN A 158 -7.66 7.31 0.33
CA GLN A 158 -7.67 8.06 1.58
C GLN A 158 -9.11 8.32 2.04
N TYR A 159 -9.74 7.32 2.65
CA TYR A 159 -11.06 7.49 3.25
C TYR A 159 -10.93 8.11 4.66
N GLU A 160 -11.86 9.01 4.98
CA GLU A 160 -12.22 9.43 6.35
C GLU A 160 -13.49 8.70 6.79
#